data_AF-A0A6J4VRY2-F1
#
_entry.id   AF-A0A6J4VRY2-F1
#
_cell.length_a   1.000
_cell.length_b   1.000
_cell.length_c   1.000
_cell.angle_alpha   90.00
_cell.angle_beta   90.00
_cell.angle_gamma   90.00
#
_symmetry.space_group_name_H-M   'P 1'
#
loop_
_entity.id
_entity.type
_entity.pdbx_description
1 polymer ?
#
loop_
_entity_poly.entity_id
_entity_poly.type
_entity_poly.pdbx_seq_one_letter_code
_entity_poly.pdbx_strand_id
1 'polypeptide(L)'
;MRLGLSLIGPAVMGLYLSLPATAAEFTFTKIADNSGPLQPFGSPSLNDQGVIVFSALLNKGGSGLFVGSGRSSGGSRTKTIVKSSGSAVPLSAPSISNQGIVAFGNDEARGIFTHSGTKLTPIADSSGTLNTFPASTPAINDQGIVAFRAELDTGISGLFTGSSGAPITTIADNASSTFDSFGPPVINERGTVAFSAELRPQEEQNSVSGIFTSSNGAIKTIADSKGSFTSFSPPSLNDNDTIAFKAALDVGSSGIFTSHGTTHTTVVDSSGPFNRFDQPSINNEGKVAFLAFLDQGGYGIFIGPDPKTDKVIGVGDSLFGSTVADIALDTEGLNNSNQVAFYALLANGTYGIYRADPVSGPQPR
;
A
#
# COMPACT_ATOMS: atom_id res chain seq x y z
N MET A 1 -22.53 -72.18 -18.49
CA MET A 1 -21.17 -71.62 -18.60
C MET A 1 -21.29 -70.28 -19.29
N ARG A 2 -21.24 -69.18 -18.53
CA ARG A 2 -21.40 -67.79 -19.01
C ARG A 2 -20.03 -67.25 -19.40
N LEU A 3 -19.90 -66.65 -20.58
CA LEU A 3 -18.77 -65.80 -20.96
C LEU A 3 -19.35 -64.53 -21.59
N GLY A 4 -19.14 -63.41 -20.91
CA GLY A 4 -19.64 -62.09 -21.27
C GLY A 4 -18.78 -61.40 -22.31
N LEU A 5 -19.45 -60.68 -23.22
CA LEU A 5 -18.85 -59.75 -24.18
C LEU A 5 -18.13 -58.62 -23.44
N SER A 6 -16.87 -58.36 -23.80
CA SER A 6 -16.14 -57.14 -23.46
C SER A 6 -16.38 -56.11 -24.57
N LEU A 7 -17.09 -55.02 -24.25
CA LEU A 7 -17.19 -53.83 -25.11
C LEU A 7 -15.97 -52.92 -24.86
N ILE A 8 -15.24 -52.61 -25.92
CA ILE A 8 -14.25 -51.52 -25.95
C ILE A 8 -15.03 -50.21 -26.19
N GLY A 9 -15.06 -49.32 -25.20
CA GLY A 9 -15.64 -47.98 -25.34
C GLY A 9 -14.66 -47.01 -26.01
N PRO A 10 -15.14 -46.01 -26.78
CA PRO A 10 -14.27 -45.01 -27.39
C PRO A 10 -13.72 -44.05 -26.34
N ALA A 11 -12.42 -43.77 -26.40
CA ALA A 11 -11.78 -42.71 -25.64
C ALA A 11 -12.29 -41.36 -26.14
N VAL A 12 -13.04 -40.65 -25.30
CA VAL A 12 -13.41 -39.24 -25.55
C VAL A 12 -12.17 -38.39 -25.27
N MET A 13 -11.51 -37.96 -26.34
CA MET A 13 -10.45 -36.95 -26.26
C MET A 13 -11.12 -35.59 -26.05
N GLY A 14 -11.15 -35.13 -24.80
CA GLY A 14 -11.65 -33.81 -24.45
C GLY A 14 -10.78 -32.73 -25.10
N LEU A 15 -11.34 -32.02 -26.07
CA LEU A 15 -10.75 -30.82 -26.63
C LEU A 15 -10.82 -29.72 -25.55
N TYR A 16 -9.73 -29.51 -24.81
CA TYR A 16 -9.59 -28.34 -23.96
C TYR A 16 -9.44 -27.12 -24.87
N LEU A 17 -10.56 -26.45 -25.16
CA LEU A 17 -10.54 -25.10 -25.72
C LEU A 17 -9.93 -24.19 -24.66
N SER A 18 -8.65 -23.83 -24.81
CA SER A 18 -8.07 -22.71 -24.07
C SER A 18 -8.81 -21.45 -24.51
N LEU A 19 -9.64 -20.91 -23.63
CA LEU A 19 -10.17 -19.55 -23.84
C LEU A 19 -8.95 -18.62 -23.94
N PRO A 20 -8.89 -17.70 -24.92
CA PRO A 20 -7.83 -16.71 -24.92
C PRO A 20 -7.95 -15.92 -23.61
N ALA A 21 -6.88 -15.95 -22.81
CA ALA A 21 -6.79 -15.10 -21.63
C ALA A 21 -6.87 -13.65 -22.11
N THR A 22 -7.97 -12.96 -21.80
CA THR A 22 -8.05 -11.51 -21.91
C THR A 22 -7.17 -10.94 -20.82
N ALA A 23 -6.09 -10.26 -21.18
CA ALA A 23 -5.30 -9.48 -20.24
C ALA A 23 -6.23 -8.51 -19.49
N ALA A 24 -5.90 -8.18 -18.24
CA ALA A 24 -6.51 -7.03 -17.60
C ALA A 24 -6.09 -5.79 -18.41
N GLU A 25 -6.96 -5.32 -19.30
CA GLU A 25 -6.72 -4.06 -19.99
C GLU A 25 -6.96 -2.93 -19.00
N PHE A 26 -6.01 -2.02 -18.88
CA PHE A 26 -6.14 -0.81 -18.09
C PHE A 26 -6.18 0.41 -19.00
N THR A 27 -7.01 1.38 -18.65
CA THR A 27 -6.87 2.75 -19.13
C THR A 27 -6.11 3.58 -18.10
N PHE A 28 -5.40 4.61 -18.56
CA PHE A 28 -4.58 5.43 -17.68
C PHE A 28 -5.10 6.85 -17.59
N THR A 29 -5.23 7.33 -16.36
CA THR A 29 -5.63 8.70 -16.04
C THR A 29 -4.43 9.44 -15.43
N LYS A 30 -4.03 10.57 -16.03
CA LYS A 30 -3.03 11.47 -15.45
C LYS A 30 -3.66 12.33 -14.36
N ILE A 31 -3.13 12.25 -13.14
CA ILE A 31 -3.61 13.04 -12.00
C ILE A 31 -2.84 14.36 -11.93
N ALA A 32 -1.51 14.29 -11.97
CA ALA A 32 -0.61 15.44 -11.95
C ALA A 32 0.73 15.08 -12.62
N ASP A 33 1.41 16.06 -13.20
CA ASP A 33 2.77 15.93 -13.71
C ASP A 33 3.61 17.20 -13.46
N ASN A 34 4.89 17.10 -13.74
CA ASN A 34 5.88 18.18 -13.62
C ASN A 34 5.77 19.27 -14.71
N SER A 35 4.72 19.27 -15.56
CA SER A 35 4.44 20.41 -16.45
C SER A 35 3.83 21.60 -15.68
N GLY A 36 3.26 21.32 -14.51
CA GLY A 36 2.65 22.30 -13.62
C GLY A 36 3.60 22.83 -12.54
N PRO A 37 3.04 23.47 -11.49
CA PRO A 37 3.83 24.07 -10.41
C PRO A 37 4.33 23.07 -9.35
N LEU A 38 4.07 21.77 -9.52
CA LEU A 38 4.26 20.73 -8.51
C LEU A 38 5.44 19.83 -8.88
N GLN A 39 6.47 19.80 -8.04
CA GLN A 39 7.63 18.92 -8.18
C GLN A 39 8.63 19.08 -7.02
N PRO A 40 9.27 17.98 -6.53
CA PRO A 40 8.97 16.57 -6.82
C PRO A 40 7.66 16.12 -6.15
N PHE A 41 7.16 14.94 -6.53
CA PHE A 41 5.97 14.30 -5.95
C PHE A 41 6.37 13.25 -4.92
N GLY A 42 5.61 13.15 -3.83
CA GLY A 42 5.67 12.03 -2.89
C GLY A 42 4.69 10.91 -3.27
N SER A 43 4.73 9.82 -2.50
CA SER A 43 3.86 8.65 -2.70
C SER A 43 2.37 9.01 -2.68
N PRO A 44 1.57 8.47 -3.61
CA PRO A 44 0.12 8.63 -3.60
C PRO A 44 -0.57 7.61 -2.69
N SER A 45 -1.72 8.00 -2.14
CA SER A 45 -2.72 7.10 -1.53
C SER A 45 -4.06 7.25 -2.27
N LEU A 46 -4.82 6.17 -2.40
CA LEU A 46 -6.03 6.03 -3.20
C LEU A 46 -7.20 5.55 -2.34
N ASN A 47 -8.35 6.23 -2.42
CA ASN A 47 -9.59 5.73 -1.82
C ASN A 47 -10.50 5.01 -2.84
N ASP A 48 -11.59 4.41 -2.35
CA ASP A 48 -12.57 3.67 -3.17
C ASP A 48 -13.40 4.55 -4.12
N GLN A 49 -13.39 5.87 -3.93
CA GLN A 49 -14.01 6.81 -4.85
C GLN A 49 -13.09 7.18 -6.02
N GLY A 50 -11.90 6.57 -6.11
CA GLY A 50 -10.90 6.86 -7.13
C GLY A 50 -10.18 8.18 -6.89
N VAL A 51 -10.26 8.77 -5.69
CA VAL A 51 -9.57 10.01 -5.36
C VAL A 51 -8.17 9.67 -4.86
N ILE A 52 -7.17 10.31 -5.46
CA ILE A 52 -5.77 10.16 -5.06
C ILE A 52 -5.34 11.38 -4.27
N VAL A 53 -4.75 11.17 -3.10
CA VAL A 53 -3.98 12.18 -2.36
C VAL A 53 -2.49 11.96 -2.55
N PHE A 54 -1.71 13.04 -2.66
CA PHE A 54 -0.27 12.98 -2.73
C PHE A 54 0.36 14.28 -2.21
N SER A 55 1.62 14.20 -1.78
CA SER A 55 2.42 15.39 -1.46
C SER A 55 3.23 15.86 -2.67
N ALA A 56 3.53 17.16 -2.74
CA ALA A 56 4.49 17.70 -3.70
C ALA A 56 5.14 18.98 -3.19
N LEU A 57 6.36 19.27 -3.63
CA LEU A 57 6.94 20.62 -3.45
C LEU A 57 6.39 21.58 -4.51
N LEU A 58 6.35 22.87 -4.18
CA LEU A 58 5.92 23.92 -5.10
C LEU A 58 7.13 24.63 -5.72
N ASN A 59 7.07 24.96 -7.02
CA ASN A 59 8.14 25.68 -7.73
C ASN A 59 8.55 27.02 -7.09
N LYS A 60 7.64 27.66 -6.36
CA LYS A 60 7.90 28.93 -5.67
C LYS A 60 8.39 28.75 -4.22
N GLY A 61 8.77 27.52 -3.85
CA GLY A 61 9.10 27.13 -2.48
C GLY A 61 7.88 26.64 -1.70
N GLY A 62 8.16 25.82 -0.68
CA GLY A 62 7.15 25.18 0.17
C GLY A 62 6.72 23.80 -0.33
N SER A 63 5.85 23.16 0.46
CA SER A 63 5.25 21.86 0.17
C SER A 63 3.73 21.94 0.29
N GLY A 64 3.04 20.98 -0.31
CA GLY A 64 1.59 20.88 -0.21
C GLY A 64 1.08 19.45 -0.32
N LEU A 65 -0.14 19.27 0.16
CA LEU A 65 -0.96 18.08 -0.08
C LEU A 65 -2.02 18.42 -1.10
N PHE A 66 -2.19 17.51 -2.05
CA PHE A 66 -3.06 17.69 -3.21
C PHE A 66 -3.95 16.46 -3.35
N VAL A 67 -5.20 16.67 -3.73
CA VAL A 67 -6.10 15.60 -4.16
C VAL A 67 -6.52 15.78 -5.60
N GLY A 68 -6.69 14.67 -6.30
CA GLY A 68 -7.24 14.66 -7.64
C GLY A 68 -7.83 13.30 -8.00
N SER A 69 -8.91 13.31 -8.76
CA SER A 69 -9.51 12.12 -9.39
C SER A 69 -9.20 12.04 -10.89
N GLY A 70 -8.49 13.04 -11.44
CA GLY A 70 -8.23 13.20 -12.87
C GLY A 70 -9.49 13.44 -13.73
N ARG A 71 -9.29 13.63 -15.04
CA ARG A 71 -10.33 13.53 -16.07
C ARG A 71 -9.88 12.49 -17.09
N SER A 72 -10.81 11.69 -17.61
CA SER A 72 -10.56 10.75 -18.72
C SER A 72 -10.04 11.45 -19.99
N SER A 73 -10.20 12.78 -20.12
CA SER A 73 -9.79 13.59 -21.28
C SER A 73 -8.46 14.33 -21.11
N GLY A 74 -7.56 13.86 -20.25
CA GLY A 74 -6.15 14.31 -20.22
C GLY A 74 -5.87 15.64 -19.51
N GLY A 75 -6.89 16.26 -18.89
CA GLY A 75 -6.69 17.47 -18.07
C GLY A 75 -6.45 17.12 -16.60
N SER A 76 -5.28 17.50 -16.05
CA SER A 76 -5.01 17.47 -14.60
C SER A 76 -5.82 18.55 -13.90
N ARG A 77 -6.65 18.15 -12.92
CA ARG A 77 -7.22 19.06 -11.91
C ARG A 77 -6.91 18.50 -10.54
N THR A 78 -5.97 19.13 -9.86
CA THR A 78 -5.68 18.88 -8.46
C THR A 78 -6.30 20.01 -7.63
N LYS A 79 -6.90 19.65 -6.50
CA LYS A 79 -7.32 20.59 -5.46
C LYS A 79 -6.25 20.59 -4.38
N THR A 80 -5.73 21.77 -4.04
CA THR A 80 -4.85 21.91 -2.88
C THR A 80 -5.66 21.72 -1.59
N ILE A 81 -5.14 20.89 -0.70
CA ILE A 81 -5.70 20.66 0.64
C ILE A 81 -4.98 21.55 1.65
N VAL A 82 -3.65 21.41 1.74
CA VAL A 82 -2.80 22.18 2.66
C VAL A 82 -1.57 22.66 1.91
N LYS A 83 -1.11 23.88 2.20
CA LYS A 83 0.20 24.39 1.80
C LYS A 83 0.97 24.79 3.05
N SER A 84 2.24 24.43 3.14
CA SER A 84 3.18 25.13 4.05
C SER A 84 3.89 26.21 3.25
N SER A 85 3.87 27.44 3.79
CA SER A 85 4.59 28.60 3.25
C SER A 85 6.05 28.65 3.72
N GLY A 86 6.49 27.69 4.55
CA GLY A 86 7.83 27.58 5.10
C GLY A 86 8.77 26.70 4.27
N SER A 87 10.08 26.85 4.53
CA SER A 87 11.17 26.17 3.81
C SER A 87 11.05 24.63 3.89
N ALA A 88 10.81 23.98 2.75
CA ALA A 88 11.02 22.55 2.50
C ALA A 88 10.61 21.55 3.60
N VAL A 89 9.50 21.78 4.31
CA VAL A 89 9.04 20.85 5.34
C VAL A 89 8.17 19.76 4.69
N PRO A 90 8.56 18.47 4.72
CA PRO A 90 7.80 17.43 4.05
C PRO A 90 6.45 17.24 4.74
N LEU A 91 5.36 17.44 4.00
CA LEU A 91 4.09 16.79 4.31
C LEU A 91 4.27 15.35 3.82
N SER A 92 4.49 14.43 4.75
CA SER A 92 4.87 13.05 4.41
C SER A 92 3.65 12.14 4.26
N ALA A 93 3.78 11.20 3.32
CA ALA A 93 2.94 10.02 3.09
C ALA A 93 1.48 10.16 3.55
N PRO A 94 0.67 10.98 2.84
CA PRO A 94 -0.73 11.16 3.21
C PRO A 94 -1.53 9.89 2.99
N SER A 95 -2.52 9.66 3.85
CA SER A 95 -3.55 8.62 3.69
C SER A 95 -4.91 9.28 3.52
N ILE A 96 -5.83 8.64 2.79
CA ILE A 96 -7.18 9.16 2.51
C ILE A 96 -8.26 8.10 2.77
N SER A 97 -9.25 8.49 3.57
CA SER A 97 -10.48 7.69 3.78
C SER A 97 -11.42 7.78 2.57
N ASN A 98 -12.40 6.88 2.48
CA ASN A 98 -13.47 6.94 1.46
C ASN A 98 -14.42 8.13 1.69
N GLN A 99 -14.47 8.69 2.89
CA GLN A 99 -15.12 9.99 3.16
C GLN A 99 -14.32 11.20 2.64
N GLY A 100 -13.11 10.99 2.11
CA GLY A 100 -12.24 12.05 1.61
C GLY A 100 -11.54 12.86 2.70
N ILE A 101 -11.50 12.34 3.93
CA ILE A 101 -10.68 12.90 5.01
C ILE A 101 -9.25 12.43 4.79
N VAL A 102 -8.33 13.39 4.68
CA VAL A 102 -6.90 13.13 4.49
C VAL A 102 -6.18 13.22 5.83
N ALA A 103 -5.44 12.18 6.21
CA ALA A 103 -4.51 12.19 7.34
C ALA A 103 -3.08 12.40 6.85
N PHE A 104 -2.29 13.17 7.60
CA PHE A 104 -0.91 13.47 7.25
C PHE A 104 -0.09 13.92 8.46
N GLY A 105 1.23 13.73 8.36
CA GLY A 105 2.18 14.32 9.30
C GLY A 105 2.59 15.73 8.89
N ASN A 106 2.83 16.57 9.88
CA ASN A 106 3.37 17.92 9.70
C ASN A 106 4.54 18.12 10.67
N ASP A 107 5.75 18.10 10.14
CA ASP A 107 6.97 18.25 10.94
C ASP A 107 7.11 19.67 11.52
N GLU A 108 6.60 20.70 10.84
CA GLU A 108 6.66 22.10 11.32
C GLU A 108 5.79 22.29 12.55
N ALA A 109 4.57 21.77 12.49
CA ALA A 109 3.64 21.78 13.61
C ALA A 109 3.89 20.65 14.61
N ARG A 110 4.86 19.76 14.32
CA ARG A 110 5.21 18.57 15.10
C ARG A 110 3.97 17.78 15.50
N GLY A 111 3.23 17.27 14.52
CA GLY A 111 2.00 16.54 14.79
C GLY A 111 1.40 15.78 13.61
N ILE A 112 0.32 15.06 13.92
CA ILE A 112 -0.56 14.37 12.99
C ILE A 112 -1.87 15.14 12.88
N PHE A 113 -2.30 15.38 11.65
CA PHE A 113 -3.47 16.18 11.33
C PHE A 113 -4.39 15.46 10.37
N THR A 114 -5.65 15.85 10.39
CA THR A 114 -6.62 15.51 9.34
C THR A 114 -7.16 16.74 8.65
N HIS A 115 -7.56 16.58 7.39
CA HIS A 115 -8.24 17.63 6.62
C HIS A 115 -9.45 17.11 5.86
N SER A 116 -10.64 17.65 6.16
CA SER A 116 -11.93 17.25 5.56
C SER A 116 -12.38 18.17 4.41
N GLY A 117 -11.42 18.72 3.67
CA GLY A 117 -11.63 19.63 2.55
C GLY A 117 -12.01 21.07 2.92
N THR A 118 -12.48 21.32 4.15
CA THR A 118 -12.85 22.65 4.68
C THR A 118 -12.21 22.97 6.03
N LYS A 119 -11.79 21.95 6.78
CA LYS A 119 -11.28 22.09 8.14
C LYS A 119 -10.02 21.26 8.31
N LEU A 120 -8.97 21.92 8.80
CA LEU A 120 -7.80 21.28 9.38
C LEU A 120 -8.07 20.95 10.85
N THR A 121 -7.77 19.73 11.26
CA THR A 121 -8.03 19.24 12.63
C THR A 121 -6.79 18.53 13.17
N PRO A 122 -6.22 18.97 14.32
CA PRO A 122 -5.16 18.22 14.98
C PRO A 122 -5.71 16.90 15.51
N ILE A 123 -4.96 15.81 15.31
CA ILE A 123 -5.21 14.51 15.93
C ILE A 123 -4.26 14.30 17.10
N ALA A 124 -2.98 14.58 16.88
CA ALA A 124 -1.94 14.51 17.88
C ALA A 124 -0.89 15.59 17.59
N ASP A 125 -0.31 16.20 18.61
CA ASP A 125 0.78 17.15 18.47
C ASP A 125 1.73 17.07 19.66
N SER A 126 2.80 17.86 19.62
CA SER A 126 3.80 17.90 20.68
C SER A 126 3.46 18.84 21.85
N SER A 127 2.19 19.19 22.06
CA SER A 127 1.75 19.99 23.22
C SER A 127 1.40 19.13 24.44
N GLY A 128 1.13 17.84 24.21
CA GLY A 128 0.89 16.83 25.24
C GLY A 128 2.15 16.05 25.60
N THR A 129 2.02 14.73 25.80
CA THR A 129 3.12 13.82 26.16
C THR A 129 3.91 13.29 24.97
N LEU A 130 3.46 13.59 23.76
CA LEU A 130 4.11 13.19 22.51
C LEU A 130 5.16 14.24 22.17
N ASN A 131 6.30 13.82 21.63
CA ASN A 131 7.44 14.67 21.34
C ASN A 131 7.72 14.74 19.84
N THR A 132 7.98 13.60 19.20
CA THR A 132 8.37 13.55 17.79
C THR A 132 7.48 12.59 17.00
N PHE A 133 7.37 12.85 15.70
CA PHE A 133 6.54 12.08 14.76
C PHE A 133 7.41 11.58 13.60
N PRO A 134 8.34 10.64 13.86
CA PRO A 134 9.35 10.25 12.89
C PRO A 134 8.74 9.54 11.68
N ALA A 135 9.15 9.96 10.47
CA ALA A 135 8.73 9.36 9.20
C ALA A 135 7.21 9.15 9.12
N SER A 136 6.46 10.22 9.44
CA SER A 136 5.02 10.18 9.65
C SER A 136 4.28 9.71 8.39
N THR A 137 3.77 8.48 8.51
CA THR A 137 3.02 7.68 7.53
C THR A 137 1.71 7.27 8.19
N PRO A 138 0.84 8.25 8.54
CA PRO A 138 -0.40 7.94 9.22
C PRO A 138 -1.36 7.21 8.28
N ALA A 139 -2.11 6.25 8.79
CA ALA A 139 -3.20 5.59 8.08
C ALA A 139 -4.54 5.99 8.70
N ILE A 140 -5.60 6.17 7.90
CA ILE A 140 -6.91 6.61 8.36
C ILE A 140 -8.03 5.72 7.83
N ASN A 141 -9.05 5.46 8.66
CA ASN A 141 -10.30 4.80 8.24
C ASN A 141 -11.49 5.79 8.12
N ASP A 142 -12.63 5.32 7.62
CA ASP A 142 -13.84 6.15 7.43
C ASP A 142 -14.48 6.65 8.73
N GLN A 143 -14.08 6.10 9.88
CA GLN A 143 -14.49 6.62 11.19
C GLN A 143 -13.65 7.84 11.62
N GLY A 144 -12.63 8.21 10.84
CA GLY A 144 -11.69 9.28 11.17
C GLY A 144 -10.69 8.89 12.26
N ILE A 145 -10.50 7.60 12.52
CA ILE A 145 -9.46 7.09 13.40
C ILE A 145 -8.17 7.04 12.60
N VAL A 146 -7.13 7.67 13.14
CA VAL A 146 -5.80 7.72 12.52
C VAL A 146 -4.85 6.86 13.34
N ALA A 147 -4.22 5.87 12.71
CA ALA A 147 -3.10 5.13 13.26
C ALA A 147 -1.78 5.81 12.86
N PHE A 148 -0.87 6.01 13.80
CA PHE A 148 0.40 6.71 13.54
C PHE A 148 1.51 6.27 14.49
N ARG A 149 2.75 6.54 14.10
CA ARG A 149 3.95 6.36 14.93
C ARG A 149 4.36 7.67 15.58
N ALA A 150 4.79 7.62 16.84
CA ALA A 150 5.35 8.76 17.55
C ALA A 150 6.37 8.33 18.61
N GLU A 151 7.11 9.30 19.14
CA GLU A 151 7.93 9.18 20.35
C GLU A 151 7.35 10.05 21.46
N LEU A 152 7.30 9.52 22.67
CA LEU A 152 6.89 10.25 23.88
C LEU A 152 8.05 11.10 24.41
N ASP A 153 7.75 12.08 25.27
CA ASP A 153 8.77 12.91 25.95
C ASP A 153 9.76 12.09 26.79
N THR A 154 9.36 10.88 27.18
CA THR A 154 10.19 9.92 27.91
C THR A 154 11.19 9.16 27.02
N GLY A 155 11.18 9.40 25.71
CA GLY A 155 12.00 8.67 24.73
C GLY A 155 11.41 7.32 24.28
N ILE A 156 10.21 6.96 24.76
CA ILE A 156 9.51 5.74 24.35
C ILE A 156 8.94 5.95 22.94
N SER A 157 9.27 5.05 22.01
CA SER A 157 8.67 5.01 20.67
C SER A 157 7.49 4.03 20.67
N GLY A 158 6.41 4.40 19.98
CA GLY A 158 5.22 3.56 19.90
C GLY A 158 4.33 3.85 18.71
N LEU A 159 3.33 2.99 18.57
CA LEU A 159 2.20 3.12 17.67
C LEU A 159 0.97 3.54 18.46
N PHE A 160 0.23 4.48 17.91
CA PHE A 160 -0.91 5.11 18.57
C PHE A 160 -2.08 5.24 17.61
N THR A 161 -3.29 5.29 18.15
CA THR A 161 -4.49 5.76 17.44
C THR A 161 -5.05 7.01 18.07
N GLY A 162 -5.61 7.88 17.24
CA GLY A 162 -6.30 9.09 17.67
C GLY A 162 -7.46 9.44 16.75
N SER A 163 -8.41 10.20 17.26
CA SER A 163 -9.49 10.80 16.48
C SER A 163 -9.80 12.18 17.04
N SER A 164 -10.56 13.00 16.28
CA SER A 164 -10.82 14.39 16.66
C SER A 164 -11.50 14.48 18.02
N GLY A 165 -10.83 15.12 18.99
CA GLY A 165 -11.37 15.36 20.33
C GLY A 165 -11.38 14.14 21.26
N ALA A 166 -10.88 12.99 20.81
CA ALA A 166 -10.71 11.80 21.63
C ALA A 166 -9.28 11.71 22.19
N PRO A 167 -9.07 11.03 23.33
CA PRO A 167 -7.73 10.76 23.83
C PRO A 167 -6.97 9.83 22.90
N ILE A 168 -5.64 10.02 22.83
CA ILE A 168 -4.74 9.10 22.13
C ILE A 168 -4.71 7.75 22.85
N THR A 169 -4.79 6.67 22.08
CA THR A 169 -4.70 5.30 22.57
C THR A 169 -3.39 4.68 22.12
N THR A 170 -2.62 4.12 23.06
CA THR A 170 -1.41 3.35 22.73
C THR A 170 -1.82 1.98 22.17
N ILE A 171 -1.28 1.62 21.01
CA ILE A 171 -1.41 0.28 20.41
C ILE A 171 -0.31 -0.63 20.94
N ALA A 172 0.93 -0.18 20.81
CA ALA A 172 2.13 -0.88 21.21
C ALA A 172 3.25 0.15 21.40
N ASP A 173 4.17 -0.13 22.32
CA ASP A 173 5.33 0.71 22.56
C ASP A 173 6.56 -0.14 22.91
N ASN A 174 7.72 0.50 22.91
CA ASN A 174 8.97 -0.08 23.38
C ASN A 174 9.22 0.19 24.87
N ALA A 175 8.21 0.58 25.65
CA ALA A 175 8.33 0.62 27.11
C ALA A 175 8.34 -0.81 27.68
N SER A 176 7.52 -1.69 27.10
CA SER A 176 7.47 -3.12 27.43
C SER A 176 8.71 -3.88 26.95
N SER A 177 9.03 -5.03 27.55
CA SER A 177 10.14 -5.89 27.11
C SER A 177 9.88 -6.65 25.80
N THR A 178 8.78 -6.36 25.09
CA THR A 178 8.36 -7.11 23.90
C THR A 178 8.87 -6.49 22.59
N PHE A 179 8.58 -5.20 22.36
CA PHE A 179 8.91 -4.53 21.09
C PHE A 179 10.13 -3.63 21.23
N ASP A 180 10.91 -3.54 20.15
CA ASP A 180 12.08 -2.69 20.06
C ASP A 180 11.86 -1.52 19.09
N SER A 181 11.41 -1.83 17.87
CA SER A 181 11.18 -0.87 16.80
C SER A 181 9.90 -1.20 16.02
N PHE A 182 9.33 -0.20 15.34
CA PHE A 182 8.06 -0.30 14.64
C PHE A 182 8.17 0.24 13.21
N GLY A 183 7.57 -0.48 12.26
CA GLY A 183 7.24 0.02 10.94
C GLY A 183 5.96 0.89 10.94
N PRO A 184 5.59 1.45 9.77
CA PRO A 184 4.39 2.26 9.64
C PRO A 184 3.13 1.40 9.86
N PRO A 185 2.12 1.91 10.58
CA PRO A 185 0.86 1.19 10.80
C PRO A 185 -0.10 1.39 9.63
N VAL A 186 -0.96 0.40 9.40
CA VAL A 186 -2.16 0.52 8.55
C VAL A 186 -3.40 0.17 9.37
N ILE A 187 -4.56 0.76 9.05
CA ILE A 187 -5.82 0.56 9.79
C ILE A 187 -6.96 0.25 8.82
N ASN A 188 -7.86 -0.66 9.20
CA ASN A 188 -9.08 -0.96 8.42
C ASN A 188 -10.35 -0.37 9.04
N GLU A 189 -11.49 -0.58 8.38
CA GLU A 189 -12.78 -0.02 8.79
C GLU A 189 -13.35 -0.63 10.09
N ARG A 190 -12.80 -1.77 10.55
CA ARG A 190 -13.10 -2.33 11.87
C ARG A 190 -12.22 -1.75 13.00
N GLY A 191 -11.25 -0.91 12.67
CA GLY A 191 -10.26 -0.41 13.62
C GLY A 191 -9.16 -1.43 13.97
N THR A 192 -9.04 -2.52 13.21
CA THR A 192 -7.87 -3.39 13.30
C THR A 192 -6.67 -2.63 12.73
N VAL A 193 -5.57 -2.62 13.48
CA VAL A 193 -4.31 -2.00 13.04
C VAL A 193 -3.29 -3.09 12.76
N ALA A 194 -2.72 -3.12 11.57
CA ALA A 194 -1.60 -4.02 11.23
C ALA A 194 -0.28 -3.23 11.14
N PHE A 195 0.82 -3.84 11.55
CA PHE A 195 2.14 -3.21 11.54
C PHE A 195 3.24 -4.26 11.51
N SER A 196 4.41 -3.89 10.97
CA SER A 196 5.64 -4.64 11.17
C SER A 196 6.38 -4.13 12.41
N ALA A 197 7.11 -5.00 13.11
CA ALA A 197 7.94 -4.61 14.24
C ALA A 197 9.13 -5.55 14.43
N GLU A 198 10.19 -5.03 15.05
CA GLU A 198 11.25 -5.84 15.64
C GLU A 198 10.92 -6.07 17.11
N LEU A 199 11.04 -7.33 17.55
CA LEU A 199 10.94 -7.72 18.93
C LEU A 199 12.30 -7.54 19.60
N ARG A 200 12.27 -7.16 20.88
CA ARG A 200 13.49 -7.10 21.68
C ARG A 200 14.16 -8.47 21.71
N PRO A 201 15.49 -8.55 21.49
CA PRO A 201 16.22 -9.79 21.66
C PRO A 201 16.00 -10.32 23.07
N GLN A 202 15.56 -11.57 23.18
CA GLN A 202 15.71 -12.32 24.43
C GLN A 202 17.13 -12.89 24.46
N GLU A 203 17.75 -12.96 25.63
CA GLU A 203 19.17 -13.33 25.80
C GLU A 203 19.56 -14.52 24.90
N GLU A 204 20.67 -14.37 24.17
CA GLU A 204 21.25 -15.36 23.24
C GLU A 204 20.51 -15.63 21.91
N GLN A 205 19.46 -14.87 21.54
CA GLN A 205 18.80 -15.02 20.24
C GLN A 205 18.99 -13.83 19.27
N ASN A 206 18.93 -14.13 17.97
CA ASN A 206 18.84 -13.13 16.92
C ASN A 206 17.58 -12.27 17.09
N SER A 207 17.64 -11.01 16.65
CA SER A 207 16.47 -10.12 16.60
C SER A 207 15.35 -10.80 15.80
N VAL A 208 14.15 -10.86 16.40
CA VAL A 208 12.97 -11.41 15.74
C VAL A 208 12.19 -10.26 15.13
N SER A 209 11.87 -10.34 13.84
CA SER A 209 10.95 -9.40 13.19
C SER A 209 9.63 -10.09 12.90
N GLY A 210 8.56 -9.32 12.77
CA GLY A 210 7.25 -9.90 12.47
C GLY A 210 6.21 -8.90 12.00
N ILE A 211 5.08 -9.45 11.56
CA ILE A 211 3.84 -8.76 11.26
C ILE A 211 2.86 -9.04 12.40
N PHE A 212 2.28 -7.97 12.94
CA PHE A 212 1.37 -8.00 14.07
C PHE A 212 0.07 -7.29 13.72
N THR A 213 -0.99 -7.66 14.42
CA THR A 213 -2.25 -6.91 14.43
C THR A 213 -2.62 -6.51 15.84
N SER A 214 -3.28 -5.37 15.98
CA SER A 214 -3.97 -4.92 17.18
C SER A 214 -5.46 -4.78 16.88
N SER A 215 -6.30 -5.39 17.70
CA SER A 215 -7.74 -5.19 17.65
C SER A 215 -8.28 -5.16 19.08
N ASN A 216 -8.97 -4.09 19.45
CA ASN A 216 -9.50 -3.87 20.81
C ASN A 216 -8.43 -4.01 21.91
N GLY A 217 -7.21 -3.52 21.65
CA GLY A 217 -6.07 -3.58 22.57
C GLY A 217 -5.37 -4.94 22.66
N ALA A 218 -5.86 -5.96 21.96
CA ALA A 218 -5.21 -7.26 21.90
C ALA A 218 -4.23 -7.34 20.71
N ILE A 219 -2.97 -7.65 21.00
CA ILE A 219 -1.93 -7.88 19.99
C ILE A 219 -1.90 -9.35 19.60
N LYS A 220 -1.84 -9.62 18.28
CA LYS A 220 -1.66 -10.97 17.72
C LYS A 220 -0.50 -10.97 16.74
N THR A 221 0.37 -11.98 16.86
CA THR A 221 1.37 -12.30 15.83
C THR A 221 0.67 -12.93 14.64
N ILE A 222 0.89 -12.36 13.46
CA ILE A 222 0.42 -12.91 12.18
C ILE A 222 1.52 -13.78 11.59
N ALA A 223 2.72 -13.24 11.47
CA ALA A 223 3.92 -13.95 11.03
C ALA A 223 5.13 -13.40 11.80
N ASP A 224 6.12 -14.24 12.07
CA ASP A 224 7.40 -13.78 12.63
C ASP A 224 8.57 -14.57 12.04
N SER A 225 9.78 -14.10 12.34
CA SER A 225 11.01 -14.70 11.84
C SER A 225 11.51 -15.90 12.66
N LYS A 226 10.63 -16.51 13.47
CA LYS A 226 10.89 -17.81 14.12
C LYS A 226 10.36 -18.97 13.28
N GLY A 227 9.44 -18.68 12.35
CA GLY A 227 8.93 -19.61 11.35
C GLY A 227 9.77 -19.60 10.07
N SER A 228 9.13 -19.79 8.92
CA SER A 228 9.78 -19.91 7.61
C SER A 228 10.27 -18.60 6.97
N PHE A 229 10.11 -17.48 7.69
CA PHE A 229 10.42 -16.14 7.20
C PHE A 229 11.65 -15.59 7.92
N THR A 230 12.41 -14.73 7.26
CA THR A 230 13.62 -14.10 7.84
C THR A 230 13.48 -12.60 8.01
N SER A 231 12.65 -11.94 7.19
CA SER A 231 12.42 -10.50 7.26
C SER A 231 11.10 -10.11 6.61
N PHE A 232 10.58 -8.95 7.00
CA PHE A 232 9.28 -8.44 6.56
C PHE A 232 9.38 -6.99 6.11
N SER A 233 8.54 -6.60 5.16
CA SER A 233 8.24 -5.19 4.87
C SER A 233 6.93 -4.76 5.53
N PRO A 234 6.63 -3.45 5.57
CA PRO A 234 5.34 -2.99 6.08
C PRO A 234 4.15 -3.69 5.40
N PRO A 235 3.10 -4.03 6.15
CA PRO A 235 1.95 -4.74 5.62
C PRO A 235 0.94 -3.79 4.95
N SER A 236 0.06 -4.37 4.14
CA SER A 236 -1.23 -3.79 3.74
C SER A 236 -2.35 -4.61 4.37
N LEU A 237 -3.47 -3.97 4.71
CA LEU A 237 -4.60 -4.59 5.41
C LEU A 237 -5.91 -4.26 4.68
N ASN A 238 -6.77 -5.25 4.50
CA ASN A 238 -8.13 -5.02 4.00
C ASN A 238 -9.19 -5.10 5.11
N ASP A 239 -10.43 -4.73 4.78
CA ASP A 239 -11.58 -4.76 5.68
C ASP A 239 -12.08 -6.16 5.96
N ASN A 240 -11.42 -7.22 5.48
CA ASN A 240 -11.71 -8.60 5.85
C ASN A 240 -10.63 -9.17 6.80
N ASP A 241 -9.81 -8.30 7.42
CA ASP A 241 -8.68 -8.70 8.29
C ASP A 241 -7.71 -9.64 7.56
N THR A 242 -7.60 -9.49 6.24
CA THR A 242 -6.57 -10.13 5.43
C THR A 242 -5.40 -9.16 5.30
N ILE A 243 -4.23 -9.62 5.72
CA ILE A 243 -2.97 -8.88 5.66
C ILE A 243 -2.20 -9.35 4.43
N ALA A 244 -1.76 -8.44 3.57
CA ALA A 244 -0.74 -8.71 2.56
C ALA A 244 0.61 -8.17 3.02
N PHE A 245 1.69 -8.94 2.85
CA PHE A 245 3.03 -8.51 3.22
C PHE A 245 4.10 -9.13 2.31
N LYS A 246 5.20 -8.40 2.12
CA LYS A 246 6.42 -8.96 1.53
C LYS A 246 7.26 -9.61 2.63
N ALA A 247 7.76 -10.81 2.38
CA ALA A 247 8.73 -11.47 3.25
C ALA A 247 9.85 -12.16 2.46
N ALA A 248 11.03 -12.25 3.07
CA ALA A 248 12.08 -13.18 2.66
C ALA A 248 11.90 -14.51 3.40
N LEU A 249 12.20 -15.63 2.74
CA LEU A 249 12.11 -16.98 3.30
C LEU A 249 13.50 -17.49 3.72
N ASP A 250 13.52 -18.47 4.62
CA ASP A 250 14.76 -19.12 5.11
C ASP A 250 15.58 -19.76 3.99
N VAL A 251 14.91 -20.19 2.92
CA VAL A 251 15.53 -20.84 1.75
C VAL A 251 16.12 -19.84 0.74
N GLY A 252 16.20 -18.55 1.11
CA GLY A 252 16.82 -17.50 0.28
C GLY A 252 15.92 -16.93 -0.82
N SER A 253 14.67 -17.37 -0.91
CA SER A 253 13.66 -16.76 -1.79
C SER A 253 12.98 -15.56 -1.12
N SER A 254 12.21 -14.79 -1.90
CA SER A 254 11.29 -13.77 -1.37
C SER A 254 9.95 -13.85 -2.08
N GLY A 255 8.91 -13.30 -1.46
CA GLY A 255 7.57 -13.29 -2.05
C GLY A 255 6.60 -12.34 -1.38
N ILE A 256 5.42 -12.27 -1.97
CA ILE A 256 4.24 -11.62 -1.42
C ILE A 256 3.30 -12.69 -0.88
N PHE A 257 2.87 -12.50 0.35
CA PHE A 257 2.02 -13.42 1.07
C PHE A 257 0.77 -12.70 1.55
N THR A 258 -0.35 -13.42 1.58
CA THR A 258 -1.54 -13.01 2.33
C THR A 258 -1.72 -13.87 3.55
N SER A 259 -2.30 -13.31 4.60
CA SER A 259 -2.69 -14.05 5.79
C SER A 259 -4.00 -13.56 6.36
N HIS A 260 -4.83 -14.49 6.77
CA HIS A 260 -6.04 -14.24 7.56
C HIS A 260 -5.92 -15.03 8.87
N GLY A 261 -5.32 -14.41 9.89
CA GLY A 261 -4.92 -15.07 11.12
C GLY A 261 -3.55 -15.74 11.01
N THR A 262 -3.47 -17.07 11.18
CA THR A 262 -2.20 -17.83 11.16
C THR A 262 -2.00 -18.64 9.88
N THR A 263 -2.95 -18.60 8.95
CA THR A 263 -2.82 -19.29 7.66
C THR A 263 -2.17 -18.34 6.67
N HIS A 264 -1.08 -18.78 6.04
CA HIS A 264 -0.38 -18.03 5.00
C HIS A 264 -0.69 -18.60 3.63
N THR A 265 -0.88 -17.73 2.65
CA THR A 265 -1.04 -18.07 1.25
C THR A 265 -0.03 -17.28 0.44
N THR A 266 0.73 -17.97 -0.39
CA THR A 266 1.64 -17.34 -1.35
C THR A 266 0.81 -16.72 -2.47
N VAL A 267 0.94 -15.40 -2.66
CA VAL A 267 0.41 -14.70 -3.84
C VAL A 267 1.36 -14.89 -5.02
N VAL A 268 2.64 -14.62 -4.77
CA VAL A 268 3.73 -14.78 -5.72
C VAL A 268 5.05 -14.93 -4.96
N ASP A 269 6.02 -15.64 -5.53
CA ASP A 269 7.36 -15.74 -4.99
C ASP A 269 8.42 -15.78 -6.09
N SER A 270 9.68 -15.76 -5.67
CA SER A 270 10.83 -15.73 -6.57
C SER A 270 11.21 -17.10 -7.17
N SER A 271 10.34 -18.11 -7.06
CA SER A 271 10.47 -19.36 -7.82
C SER A 271 9.73 -19.29 -9.16
N GLY A 272 8.83 -18.32 -9.30
CA GLY A 272 8.15 -17.96 -10.53
C GLY A 272 9.00 -17.04 -11.43
N PRO A 273 8.39 -16.19 -12.26
CA PRO A 273 9.09 -15.36 -13.25
C PRO A 273 9.67 -14.04 -12.69
N PHE A 274 9.65 -13.88 -11.36
CA PHE A 274 10.07 -12.66 -10.67
C PHE A 274 11.27 -12.96 -9.77
N ASN A 275 12.17 -11.98 -9.57
CA ASN A 275 13.32 -12.14 -8.65
C ASN A 275 13.31 -11.14 -7.49
N ARG A 276 12.48 -10.09 -7.53
CA ARG A 276 12.41 -9.09 -6.47
C ARG A 276 11.03 -8.48 -6.41
N PHE A 277 10.59 -8.17 -5.19
CA PHE A 277 9.29 -7.56 -4.91
C PHE A 277 9.47 -6.33 -4.01
N ASP A 278 8.58 -5.36 -4.18
CA ASP A 278 8.35 -4.29 -3.21
C ASP A 278 7.08 -4.56 -2.38
N GLN A 279 6.75 -3.64 -1.48
CA GLN A 279 5.61 -3.73 -0.58
C GLN A 279 4.26 -3.84 -1.34
N PRO A 280 3.34 -4.70 -0.89
CA PRO A 280 2.06 -4.91 -1.57
C PRO A 280 0.98 -3.91 -1.12
N SER A 281 -0.09 -3.80 -1.92
CA SER A 281 -1.36 -3.17 -1.56
C SER A 281 -2.50 -4.17 -1.80
N ILE A 282 -3.42 -4.34 -0.83
CA ILE A 282 -4.53 -5.30 -0.89
C ILE A 282 -5.89 -4.59 -0.86
N ASN A 283 -6.86 -5.10 -1.62
CA ASN A 283 -8.26 -4.63 -1.55
C ASN A 283 -9.18 -5.65 -0.84
N ASN A 284 -10.46 -5.28 -0.67
CA ASN A 284 -11.45 -6.10 0.03
C ASN A 284 -11.87 -7.36 -0.74
N GLU A 285 -11.57 -7.45 -2.04
CA GLU A 285 -11.72 -8.68 -2.83
C GLU A 285 -10.55 -9.65 -2.61
N GLY A 286 -9.52 -9.24 -1.87
CA GLY A 286 -8.30 -10.02 -1.66
C GLY A 286 -7.32 -9.96 -2.83
N LYS A 287 -7.54 -9.06 -3.80
CA LYS A 287 -6.56 -8.80 -4.86
C LYS A 287 -5.38 -8.02 -4.30
N VAL A 288 -4.19 -8.36 -4.77
CA VAL A 288 -2.94 -7.78 -4.29
C VAL A 288 -2.19 -7.16 -5.46
N ALA A 289 -1.99 -5.85 -5.41
CA ALA A 289 -1.11 -5.12 -6.30
C ALA A 289 0.30 -5.06 -5.72
N PHE A 290 1.32 -5.25 -6.54
CA PHE A 290 2.72 -5.18 -6.11
C PHE A 290 3.62 -4.76 -7.28
N LEU A 291 4.73 -4.08 -6.97
CA LEU A 291 5.81 -3.88 -7.93
C LEU A 291 6.77 -5.08 -7.85
N ALA A 292 7.15 -5.63 -9.01
CA ALA A 292 8.12 -6.72 -9.10
C ALA A 292 9.09 -6.59 -10.28
N PHE A 293 10.29 -7.14 -10.09
CA PHE A 293 11.34 -7.26 -11.11
C PHE A 293 11.29 -8.66 -11.72
N LEU A 294 11.40 -8.72 -13.05
CA LEU A 294 11.33 -9.96 -13.83
C LEU A 294 12.72 -10.59 -14.00
N ASP A 295 12.78 -11.92 -14.10
CA ASP A 295 14.04 -12.65 -14.35
C ASP A 295 14.68 -12.31 -15.69
N GLN A 296 13.85 -11.99 -16.67
CA GLN A 296 14.30 -11.59 -18.01
C GLN A 296 14.68 -10.11 -18.09
N GLY A 297 14.64 -9.39 -16.96
CA GLY A 297 14.91 -7.96 -16.87
C GLY A 297 13.66 -7.10 -16.97
N GLY A 298 13.78 -5.85 -16.51
CA GLY A 298 12.65 -4.93 -16.37
C GLY A 298 11.84 -5.16 -15.10
N TYR A 299 10.89 -4.27 -14.85
CA TYR A 299 9.98 -4.33 -13.71
C TYR A 299 8.66 -3.64 -14.04
N GLY A 300 7.63 -3.99 -13.27
CA GLY A 300 6.26 -3.56 -13.50
C GLY A 300 5.44 -3.59 -12.21
N ILE A 301 4.24 -3.03 -12.29
CA ILE A 301 3.17 -3.23 -11.32
C ILE A 301 2.26 -4.35 -11.83
N PHE A 302 1.98 -5.30 -10.96
CA PHE A 302 1.19 -6.49 -11.26
C PHE A 302 0.07 -6.67 -10.22
N ILE A 303 -1.00 -7.36 -10.62
CA ILE A 303 -2.13 -7.74 -9.75
C ILE A 303 -2.33 -9.27 -9.71
N GLY A 304 -1.23 -10.02 -9.77
CA GLY A 304 -1.23 -11.49 -9.82
C GLY A 304 0.11 -12.08 -10.28
N PRO A 305 0.26 -13.42 -10.23
CA PRO A 305 1.53 -14.11 -10.45
C PRO A 305 1.94 -14.28 -11.92
N ASP A 306 1.06 -14.03 -12.90
CA ASP A 306 1.40 -14.12 -14.34
C ASP A 306 1.78 -12.74 -14.90
N PRO A 307 3.08 -12.49 -15.21
CA PRO A 307 3.53 -11.19 -15.68
C PRO A 307 3.02 -10.80 -17.07
N LYS A 308 2.35 -11.71 -17.80
CA LYS A 308 1.72 -11.38 -19.09
C LYS A 308 0.28 -10.92 -18.91
N THR A 309 -0.49 -11.60 -18.06
CA THR A 309 -1.94 -11.38 -17.95
C THR A 309 -2.30 -10.48 -16.76
N ASP A 310 -1.46 -10.44 -15.73
CA ASP A 310 -1.67 -9.66 -14.50
C ASP A 310 -0.90 -8.33 -14.50
N LYS A 311 -0.21 -7.97 -15.59
CA LYS A 311 0.54 -6.71 -15.69
C LYS A 311 -0.42 -5.53 -15.79
N VAL A 312 -0.27 -4.57 -14.87
CA VAL A 312 -0.93 -3.27 -14.91
C VAL A 312 -0.16 -2.32 -15.82
N ILE A 313 1.13 -2.12 -15.55
CA ILE A 313 2.05 -1.28 -16.34
C ILE A 313 3.49 -1.62 -15.99
N GLY A 314 4.42 -1.52 -16.93
CA GLY A 314 5.84 -1.75 -16.71
C GLY A 314 6.76 -0.79 -17.46
N VAL A 315 8.04 -0.81 -17.09
CA VAL A 315 9.08 -0.04 -17.79
C VAL A 315 9.12 -0.45 -19.27
N GLY A 316 9.14 0.55 -20.14
CA GLY A 316 9.04 0.39 -21.60
C GLY A 316 7.62 0.47 -22.16
N ASP A 317 6.57 0.33 -21.35
CA ASP A 317 5.19 0.47 -21.81
C ASP A 317 4.89 1.93 -22.20
N SER A 318 3.97 2.13 -23.14
CA SER A 318 3.54 3.47 -23.56
C SER A 318 2.62 4.12 -22.53
N LEU A 319 2.89 5.37 -22.18
CA LEU A 319 2.07 6.17 -21.27
C LEU A 319 2.09 7.64 -21.72
N PHE A 320 0.91 8.18 -22.07
CA PHE A 320 0.71 9.59 -22.50
C PHE A 320 1.70 10.10 -23.57
N GLY A 321 1.94 9.31 -24.63
CA GLY A 321 2.76 9.72 -25.78
C GLY A 321 4.27 9.59 -25.58
N SER A 322 4.71 8.96 -24.49
CA SER A 322 6.09 8.56 -24.23
C SER A 322 6.11 7.11 -23.70
N THR A 323 7.28 6.58 -23.38
CA THR A 323 7.43 5.31 -22.66
C THR A 323 7.75 5.53 -21.19
N VAL A 324 7.34 4.58 -20.35
CA VAL A 324 7.68 4.51 -18.93
C VAL A 324 9.17 4.20 -18.79
N ALA A 325 9.87 5.01 -17.99
CA ALA A 325 11.28 4.86 -17.65
C ALA A 325 11.50 4.45 -16.18
N ASP A 326 10.60 4.84 -15.28
CA ASP A 326 10.60 4.39 -13.89
C ASP A 326 9.17 4.43 -13.31
N ILE A 327 8.89 3.63 -12.28
CA ILE A 327 7.58 3.50 -11.63
C ILE A 327 7.73 3.21 -10.14
N ALA A 328 6.75 3.64 -9.36
CA ALA A 328 6.63 3.26 -7.95
C ALA A 328 5.17 3.05 -7.54
N LEU A 329 4.97 2.10 -6.62
CA LEU A 329 3.69 1.77 -5.98
C LEU A 329 3.88 1.85 -4.46
N ASP A 330 2.87 2.36 -3.75
CA ASP A 330 2.84 2.36 -2.28
C ASP A 330 1.74 1.44 -1.74
N THR A 331 1.76 1.19 -0.43
CA THR A 331 0.87 0.27 0.31
C THR A 331 -0.62 0.62 0.23
N GLU A 332 -0.97 1.88 -0.04
CA GLU A 332 -2.34 2.35 -0.25
C GLU A 332 -2.63 2.66 -1.74
N GLY A 333 -1.96 1.95 -2.65
CA GLY A 333 -2.06 2.16 -4.09
C GLY A 333 -3.21 1.44 -4.79
N LEU A 334 -3.89 0.46 -4.17
CA LEU A 334 -4.98 -0.33 -4.77
C LEU A 334 -6.30 -0.10 -4.02
N ASN A 335 -7.41 0.06 -4.76
CA ASN A 335 -8.75 0.18 -4.17
C ASN A 335 -9.71 -0.96 -4.54
N ASN A 336 -10.93 -0.91 -4.01
CA ASN A 336 -11.97 -1.92 -4.22
C ASN A 336 -12.56 -1.94 -5.64
N SER A 337 -12.30 -0.93 -6.45
CA SER A 337 -12.63 -0.91 -7.89
C SER A 337 -11.50 -1.47 -8.76
N ASN A 338 -10.47 -2.07 -8.15
CA ASN A 338 -9.25 -2.55 -8.82
C ASN A 338 -8.49 -1.43 -9.57
N GLN A 339 -8.67 -0.16 -9.16
CA GLN A 339 -7.87 0.95 -9.65
C GLN A 339 -6.52 0.96 -8.93
N VAL A 340 -5.46 1.34 -9.65
CA VAL A 340 -4.10 1.41 -9.09
C VAL A 340 -3.54 2.80 -9.23
N ALA A 341 -3.19 3.46 -8.13
CA ALA A 341 -2.47 4.72 -8.10
C ALA A 341 -0.96 4.48 -8.06
N PHE A 342 -0.21 5.18 -8.91
CA PHE A 342 1.23 4.98 -9.03
C PHE A 342 1.95 6.26 -9.45
N TYR A 343 3.23 6.34 -9.09
CA TYR A 343 4.15 7.31 -9.66
C TYR A 343 4.76 6.74 -10.94
N ALA A 344 5.01 7.59 -11.95
CA ALA A 344 5.82 7.22 -13.09
C ALA A 344 6.72 8.37 -13.57
N LEU A 345 7.95 8.03 -13.98
CA LEU A 345 8.84 8.82 -14.81
C LEU A 345 8.80 8.27 -16.24
N LEU A 346 8.74 9.17 -17.22
CA LEU A 346 8.70 8.85 -18.64
C LEU A 346 10.04 9.19 -19.30
N ALA A 347 10.35 8.50 -20.41
CA ALA A 347 11.61 8.69 -21.15
C ALA A 347 11.84 10.12 -21.67
N ASN A 348 10.77 10.90 -21.86
CA ASN A 348 10.86 12.31 -22.24
C ASN A 348 11.12 13.27 -21.05
N GLY A 349 11.35 12.75 -19.84
CA GLY A 349 11.57 13.52 -18.62
C GLY A 349 10.30 13.98 -17.90
N THR A 350 9.11 13.66 -18.42
CA THR A 350 7.85 13.90 -17.71
C THR A 350 7.74 12.93 -16.55
N TYR A 351 7.35 13.39 -15.37
CA TYR A 351 7.04 12.52 -14.25
C TYR A 351 5.86 13.03 -13.44
N GLY A 352 5.18 12.13 -12.73
CA GLY A 352 3.97 12.49 -12.03
C GLY A 352 3.21 11.32 -11.41
N ILE A 353 1.97 11.62 -11.03
CA ILE A 353 1.03 10.68 -10.40
C ILE A 353 -0.06 10.29 -11.41
N TYR A 354 -0.30 9.00 -11.51
CA TYR A 354 -1.21 8.39 -12.47
C TYR A 354 -2.13 7.39 -11.76
N ARG A 355 -3.27 7.09 -12.40
CA ARG A 355 -4.18 6.01 -12.01
C ARG A 355 -4.39 5.07 -13.17
N ALA A 356 -4.27 3.77 -12.93
CA ALA A 356 -4.72 2.72 -13.84
C ALA A 356 -6.17 2.36 -13.47
N ASP A 357 -7.06 2.38 -14.45
CA ASP A 357 -8.47 2.10 -14.33
C ASP A 357 -8.77 0.81 -15.12
N PRO A 358 -9.23 -0.28 -14.50
CA PRO A 358 -9.49 -1.53 -15.21
C PRO A 358 -10.60 -1.31 -16.25
N VAL A 359 -10.35 -1.73 -17.49
CA VAL A 359 -11.35 -1.73 -18.56
C VAL A 359 -12.41 -2.76 -18.16
N SER A 360 -13.63 -2.30 -17.95
CA SER A 360 -14.75 -3.22 -17.75
C SER A 360 -14.89 -4.06 -19.02
N GLY A 361 -14.64 -5.37 -18.94
CA GLY A 361 -15.04 -6.28 -20.01
C GLY A 361 -16.55 -6.15 -20.26
N PRO A 362 -17.07 -6.48 -21.46
CA PRO A 362 -18.52 -6.56 -21.65
C PRO A 362 -19.10 -7.49 -20.59
N GLN A 363 -20.00 -6.97 -19.75
CA GLN A 363 -20.74 -7.79 -18.81
C GLN A 363 -21.42 -8.92 -19.60
N PRO A 364 -21.25 -10.20 -19.20
CA PRO A 364 -22.04 -11.26 -19.80
C PRO A 364 -23.52 -10.91 -19.58
N ARG A 365 -24.27 -10.86 -20.68
CA ARG A 365 -25.73 -10.70 -20.64
C ARG A 365 -26.41 -11.91 -20.02
#